data_AF-A0A1L7JNI0-F1
#
_entry.id   AF-A0A1L7JNI0-F1
#
_cell.length_a   1.000
_cell.length_b   1.000
_cell.length_c   1.000
_cell.angle_alpha   90.00
_cell.angle_beta   90.00
_cell.angle_gamma   90.00
#
_symmetry.space_group_name_H-M   'P 1'
#
loop_
_entity.id
_entity.type
_entity.pdbx_description
1 polymer ?
#
loop_
_entity_poly.entity_id
_entity_poly.type
_entity_poly.pdbx_seq_one_letter_code
_entity_poly.pdbx_strand_id
1 'polypeptide(L)'
;MKWSEVVEYILDVKTSERPSPYDEYTNEYLLKIFKEEYYKINPISKAQFEKEKSSNIPSFTYYRNRFDKTWNELKKLVEIDEITNERRTKEEWIKIIKDVVDDLGYIPSSNKFEEICCSTKSFEPVLGNYNNALREIGFEPPNESPAIVEVGTKNY
;
A
#
# COMPACT_ATOMS: atom_id res chain seq x y z
N MET A 1 -25.23 -9.90 1.86
CA MET A 1 -26.33 -9.26 1.12
C MET A 1 -25.74 -8.04 0.42
N LYS A 2 -25.64 -8.10 -0.90
CA LYS A 2 -25.13 -6.99 -1.72
C LYS A 2 -26.17 -5.87 -1.71
N TRP A 3 -25.74 -4.61 -1.68
CA TRP A 3 -26.65 -3.47 -1.72
C TRP A 3 -27.54 -3.47 -2.97
N SER A 4 -27.06 -4.03 -4.09
CA SER A 4 -27.86 -4.25 -5.30
C SER A 4 -29.04 -5.20 -5.07
N GLU A 5 -28.84 -6.32 -4.38
CA GLU A 5 -29.91 -7.29 -4.06
C GLU A 5 -31.04 -6.65 -3.22
N VAL A 6 -30.69 -5.74 -2.31
CA VAL A 6 -31.67 -5.00 -1.49
C VAL A 6 -32.49 -4.03 -2.35
N VAL A 7 -31.84 -3.32 -3.27
CA VAL A 7 -32.50 -2.36 -4.17
C VAL A 7 -33.42 -3.06 -5.16
N GLU A 8 -33.00 -4.19 -5.74
CA GLU A 8 -33.82 -4.97 -6.67
C GLU A 8 -35.07 -5.54 -6.00
N TYR A 9 -34.94 -6.00 -4.75
CA TYR A 9 -36.07 -6.50 -3.96
C TYR A 9 -37.07 -5.40 -3.56
N ILE A 10 -36.58 -4.21 -3.19
CA ILE A 10 -37.44 -3.11 -2.72
C ILE A 10 -38.15 -2.41 -3.90
N LEU A 11 -37.46 -2.27 -5.03
CA LEU A 11 -37.95 -1.45 -6.15
C LEU A 11 -38.52 -2.26 -7.31
N ASP A 12 -38.45 -3.60 -7.29
CA ASP A 12 -38.89 -4.50 -8.37
C ASP A 12 -38.34 -4.10 -9.76
N VAL A 13 -37.14 -3.51 -9.75
CA VAL A 13 -36.39 -3.17 -10.96
C VAL A 13 -35.12 -3.97 -10.97
N LYS A 14 -34.83 -4.64 -12.09
CA LYS A 14 -33.49 -5.20 -12.33
C LYS A 14 -32.55 -4.03 -12.56
N THR A 15 -31.52 -3.90 -11.73
CA THR A 15 -30.49 -2.93 -12.00
C THR A 15 -29.73 -3.40 -13.24
N SER A 16 -29.85 -2.68 -14.37
CA SER A 16 -28.99 -2.93 -15.52
C SER A 16 -27.60 -2.43 -15.16
N GLU A 17 -26.83 -3.24 -14.45
CA GLU A 17 -25.41 -2.96 -14.25
C GLU A 17 -24.78 -2.82 -15.64
N ARG A 18 -24.16 -1.67 -15.93
CA ARG A 18 -23.35 -1.54 -17.15
C ARG A 18 -22.25 -2.61 -17.04
N PRO A 19 -22.19 -3.57 -17.97
CA PRO A 19 -21.17 -4.60 -17.91
C PRO A 19 -19.81 -3.91 -17.94
N SER A 20 -18.97 -4.30 -16.99
CA SER A 20 -17.58 -3.89 -16.98
C SER A 20 -16.91 -4.43 -18.23
N PRO A 21 -15.97 -3.71 -18.86
CA PRO A 21 -15.20 -4.24 -19.99
C PRO A 21 -14.41 -5.51 -19.63
N TYR A 22 -14.27 -5.81 -18.33
CA TYR A 22 -13.60 -6.99 -17.80
C TYR A 22 -14.52 -8.23 -17.69
N ASP A 23 -15.83 -8.08 -17.84
CA ASP A 23 -16.79 -9.18 -17.63
C ASP A 23 -16.71 -10.27 -18.70
N GLU A 24 -16.18 -9.91 -19.87
CA GLU A 24 -15.89 -10.82 -20.98
C GLU A 24 -14.63 -11.68 -20.72
N TYR A 25 -13.79 -11.27 -19.77
CA TYR A 25 -12.56 -12.00 -19.46
C TYR A 25 -12.83 -13.23 -18.59
N THR A 26 -12.10 -14.30 -18.89
CA THR A 26 -12.12 -15.50 -18.07
C THR A 26 -11.51 -15.21 -16.70
N ASN A 27 -11.97 -15.94 -15.68
CA ASN A 27 -11.42 -15.82 -14.33
C ASN A 27 -9.90 -16.09 -14.32
N GLU A 28 -9.44 -17.06 -15.10
CA GLU A 28 -8.01 -17.37 -15.25
C GLU A 28 -7.22 -16.20 -15.82
N TYR A 29 -7.73 -15.54 -16.86
CA TYR A 29 -7.07 -14.39 -17.46
C TYR A 29 -7.00 -13.21 -16.48
N LEU A 30 -8.10 -12.92 -15.76
CA LEU A 30 -8.14 -11.88 -14.74
C LEU A 30 -7.11 -12.10 -13.63
N LEU A 31 -6.97 -13.33 -13.16
CA LEU A 31 -5.98 -13.71 -12.14
C LEU A 31 -4.54 -13.63 -12.68
N LYS A 32 -4.33 -14.03 -13.95
CA LYS A 32 -3.04 -13.91 -14.62
C LYS A 32 -2.56 -12.45 -14.72
N ILE A 33 -3.40 -11.56 -15.26
CA ILE A 33 -3.01 -10.13 -15.41
C ILE A 33 -2.83 -9.44 -14.04
N PHE A 34 -3.58 -9.87 -13.02
CA PHE A 34 -3.36 -9.40 -11.65
C PHE A 34 -1.97 -9.79 -11.14
N LYS A 35 -1.58 -11.06 -11.30
CA LYS A 35 -0.28 -11.58 -10.86
C LYS A 35 0.88 -10.89 -11.58
N GLU A 36 0.79 -10.76 -12.90
CA GLU A 36 1.81 -10.10 -13.73
C GLU A 36 1.98 -8.63 -13.33
N GLU A 37 0.88 -7.89 -13.17
CA GLU A 37 0.93 -6.50 -12.75
C GLU A 37 1.45 -6.36 -11.31
N TYR A 38 1.07 -7.28 -10.42
CA TYR A 38 1.57 -7.30 -9.06
C TYR A 38 3.10 -7.42 -9.02
N TYR A 39 3.69 -8.35 -9.78
CA TYR A 39 5.16 -8.49 -9.82
C TYR A 39 5.86 -7.31 -10.51
N LYS A 40 5.23 -6.73 -11.54
CA LYS A 40 5.75 -5.56 -12.24
C LYS A 40 5.90 -4.35 -11.31
N ILE A 41 4.90 -4.11 -10.47
CA ILE A 41 4.89 -2.99 -9.50
C ILE A 41 5.67 -3.37 -8.25
N ASN A 42 5.53 -4.63 -7.80
CA ASN A 42 5.93 -5.11 -6.49
C ASN A 42 5.43 -4.16 -5.38
N PRO A 43 4.10 -4.01 -5.21
CA PRO A 43 3.52 -3.00 -4.33
C PRO A 43 3.72 -3.35 -2.84
N ILE A 44 3.96 -2.34 -2.01
CA ILE A 44 4.02 -2.48 -0.54
C ILE A 44 2.62 -2.54 0.09
N SER A 45 1.63 -1.98 -0.59
CA SER A 45 0.25 -1.89 -0.10
C SER A 45 -0.75 -2.01 -1.24
N LYS A 46 -1.99 -2.35 -0.90
CA LYS A 46 -3.12 -2.31 -1.85
C LYS A 46 -3.27 -0.90 -2.46
N ALA A 47 -3.07 0.15 -1.66
CA ALA A 47 -3.22 1.53 -2.12
C ALA A 47 -2.17 1.88 -3.19
N GLN A 48 -0.92 1.44 -2.99
CA GLN A 48 0.14 1.61 -3.99
C GLN A 48 -0.19 0.86 -5.29
N PHE A 49 -0.64 -0.40 -5.17
CA PHE A 49 -1.07 -1.18 -6.35
C PHE A 49 -2.17 -0.45 -7.13
N GLU A 50 -3.18 0.10 -6.46
CA GLU A 50 -4.26 0.84 -7.13
C GLU A 50 -3.80 2.13 -7.81
N LYS A 51 -2.80 2.82 -7.22
CA LYS A 51 -2.21 4.05 -7.77
C LYS A 51 -1.35 3.77 -9.01
N GLU A 52 -0.57 2.68 -8.98
CA GLU A 52 0.48 2.42 -9.96
C GLU A 52 0.10 1.40 -11.05
N LYS A 53 -0.98 0.65 -10.86
CA LYS A 53 -1.45 -0.29 -11.89
C LYS A 53 -1.79 0.40 -13.19
N SER A 54 -1.49 -0.30 -14.28
CA SER A 54 -1.86 0.09 -15.63
C SER A 54 -3.39 0.21 -15.74
N SER A 55 -3.85 1.13 -16.59
CA SER A 55 -5.27 1.47 -16.72
C SER A 55 -6.15 0.30 -17.18
N ASN A 56 -5.56 -0.68 -17.86
CA ASN A 56 -6.20 -1.92 -18.33
C ASN A 56 -6.34 -3.00 -17.24
N ILE A 57 -5.84 -2.75 -16.03
CA ILE A 57 -5.94 -3.66 -14.90
C ILE A 57 -7.18 -3.29 -14.07
N PRO A 58 -8.10 -4.23 -13.78
CA PRO A 58 -9.26 -3.97 -12.94
C PRO A 58 -8.88 -3.43 -11.56
N SER A 59 -9.80 -2.68 -10.93
CA SER A 59 -9.62 -2.31 -9.53
C SER A 59 -9.71 -3.53 -8.62
N PHE A 60 -9.10 -3.47 -7.44
CA PHE A 60 -9.30 -4.50 -6.41
C PHE A 60 -10.77 -4.65 -6.03
N THR A 61 -11.56 -3.58 -6.09
CA THR A 61 -13.01 -3.67 -5.86
C THR A 61 -13.68 -4.60 -6.89
N TYR A 62 -13.26 -4.54 -8.16
CA TYR A 62 -13.72 -5.48 -9.19
C TYR A 62 -13.32 -6.92 -8.83
N TYR A 63 -12.05 -7.16 -8.50
CA TYR A 63 -11.56 -8.48 -8.09
C TYR A 63 -12.30 -9.02 -6.85
N ARG A 64 -12.49 -8.19 -5.83
CA ARG A 64 -13.22 -8.56 -4.62
C ARG A 64 -14.65 -8.99 -4.96
N ASN A 65 -15.35 -8.24 -5.81
CA ASN A 65 -16.73 -8.55 -6.18
C ASN A 65 -16.83 -9.80 -7.07
N ARG A 66 -15.85 -10.03 -7.94
CA ARG A 66 -15.81 -11.15 -8.89
C ARG A 66 -15.42 -12.47 -8.22
N PHE A 67 -14.47 -12.44 -7.29
CA PHE A 67 -13.89 -13.64 -6.68
C PHE A 67 -14.31 -13.89 -5.22
N ASP A 68 -14.98 -12.92 -4.59
CA ASP A 68 -15.31 -12.92 -3.16
C ASP A 68 -14.09 -13.24 -2.29
N LYS A 69 -13.02 -12.46 -2.50
CA LYS A 69 -11.72 -12.62 -1.86
C LYS A 69 -11.24 -11.27 -1.33
N THR A 70 -10.68 -11.27 -0.13
CA THR A 70 -9.88 -10.15 0.38
C THR A 70 -8.56 -10.03 -0.38
N TRP A 71 -7.84 -8.94 -0.18
CA TRP A 71 -6.54 -8.70 -0.83
C TRP A 71 -5.53 -9.83 -0.56
N ASN A 72 -5.46 -10.28 0.68
CA ASN A 72 -4.54 -11.36 1.06
C ASN A 72 -4.97 -12.71 0.50
N GLU A 73 -6.27 -13.00 0.48
CA GLU A 73 -6.76 -14.24 -0.13
C GLU A 73 -6.63 -14.23 -1.64
N LEU A 74 -6.76 -13.07 -2.30
CA LEU A 74 -6.55 -12.92 -3.74
C LEU A 74 -5.09 -13.18 -4.11
N LYS A 75 -4.13 -12.67 -3.32
CA LYS A 75 -2.70 -13.00 -3.48
C LYS A 75 -2.45 -14.50 -3.33
N LYS A 76 -3.02 -15.13 -2.30
CA LYS A 76 -2.95 -16.59 -2.11
C LYS A 76 -3.54 -17.35 -3.30
N LEU A 77 -4.67 -16.88 -3.83
CA LEU A 77 -5.37 -17.48 -4.97
C LEU A 77 -4.52 -17.51 -6.24
N VAL A 78 -3.67 -16.50 -6.45
CA VAL A 78 -2.76 -16.43 -7.60
C VAL A 78 -1.36 -16.97 -7.28
N GLU A 79 -1.20 -17.68 -6.16
CA GLU A 79 0.10 -18.17 -5.69
C GLU A 79 1.16 -17.06 -5.66
N ILE A 80 0.74 -15.83 -5.32
CA ILE A 80 1.66 -14.87 -4.73
C ILE A 80 1.81 -15.36 -3.30
N ASP A 81 2.67 -16.37 -3.16
CA ASP A 81 2.98 -16.97 -1.88
C ASP A 81 3.44 -15.89 -0.90
N GLU A 82 3.19 -16.11 0.37
CA GLU A 82 3.75 -15.33 1.49
C GLU A 82 5.31 -15.45 1.56
N ILE A 83 5.93 -16.00 0.50
CA ILE A 83 7.33 -16.37 0.35
C ILE A 83 7.82 -15.96 -1.07
N THR A 84 7.75 -14.68 -1.42
CA THR A 84 9.05 -14.03 -1.61
C THR A 84 9.49 -13.58 -0.22
N ASN A 85 9.96 -14.54 0.58
CA ASN A 85 10.72 -14.27 1.81
C ASN A 85 12.12 -13.73 1.47
N GLU A 86 12.34 -13.30 0.23
CA GLU A 86 13.20 -12.16 0.00
C GLU A 86 12.57 -10.98 0.75
N ARG A 87 12.85 -10.94 2.06
CA ARG A 87 12.76 -9.72 2.83
C ARG A 87 13.37 -8.66 1.94
N ARG A 88 12.58 -7.63 1.63
CA ARG A 88 13.11 -6.47 0.92
C ARG A 88 14.44 -6.11 1.52
N THR A 89 15.41 -5.97 0.66
CA THR A 89 16.76 -5.56 1.00
C THR A 89 16.71 -4.22 1.74
N LYS A 90 17.80 -3.90 2.43
CA LYS A 90 17.94 -2.62 3.11
C LYS A 90 17.70 -1.47 2.13
N GLU A 91 18.23 -1.59 0.92
CA GLU A 91 18.17 -0.61 -0.15
C GLU A 91 16.74 -0.41 -0.67
N GLU A 92 15.96 -1.49 -0.79
CA GLU A 92 14.55 -1.40 -1.18
C GLU A 92 13.71 -0.69 -0.12
N TRP A 93 13.94 -0.98 1.16
CA TRP A 93 13.24 -0.26 2.23
C TRP A 93 13.64 1.21 2.32
N ILE A 94 14.92 1.53 2.15
CA ILE A 94 15.42 2.91 2.05
C ILE A 94 14.71 3.63 0.91
N LYS A 95 14.62 3.00 -0.27
CA LYS A 95 13.91 3.58 -1.41
C LYS A 95 12.44 3.85 -1.11
N ILE A 96 11.72 2.88 -0.54
CA ILE A 96 10.30 3.03 -0.19
C ILE A 96 10.09 4.21 0.77
N ILE A 97 10.89 4.28 1.82
CA ILE A 97 10.74 5.32 2.84
C ILE A 97 11.08 6.69 2.25
N LYS A 98 12.12 6.76 1.40
CA LYS A 98 12.46 7.96 0.66
C LYS A 98 11.34 8.41 -0.27
N ASP A 99 10.78 7.51 -1.07
CA ASP A 99 9.69 7.81 -2.01
C ASP A 99 8.47 8.36 -1.26
N VAL A 100 8.15 7.86 -0.06
CA VAL A 100 7.06 8.40 0.78
C VAL A 100 7.37 9.82 1.28
N VAL A 101 8.60 10.09 1.71
CA VAL A 101 9.00 11.44 2.17
C VAL A 101 9.00 12.42 1.00
N ASP A 102 9.51 12.00 -0.16
CA ASP A 102 9.55 12.80 -1.38
C ASP A 102 8.12 13.10 -1.89
N ASP A 103 7.21 12.13 -1.87
CA ASP A 103 5.80 12.29 -2.25
C ASP A 103 5.05 13.29 -1.35
N LEU A 104 5.39 13.33 -0.05
CA LEU A 104 4.78 14.25 0.92
C LEU A 104 5.44 15.63 0.92
N GLY A 105 6.70 15.73 0.51
CA GLY A 105 7.51 16.95 0.63
C GLY A 105 7.89 17.31 2.07
N TYR A 106 7.64 16.43 3.04
CA TYR A 106 8.01 16.57 4.45
C TYR A 106 8.17 15.19 5.12
N ILE A 107 8.83 15.14 6.28
CA ILE A 107 9.01 13.90 7.06
C ILE A 107 7.72 13.60 7.84
N PRO A 108 6.95 12.54 7.52
CA PRO A 108 5.76 12.20 8.28
C PRO A 108 6.12 11.59 9.65
N SER A 109 5.22 11.70 10.62
CA SER A 109 5.29 10.92 11.86
C SER A 109 5.13 9.42 11.56
N SER A 110 5.59 8.55 12.46
CA SER A 110 5.44 7.09 12.29
C SER A 110 3.99 6.68 12.05
N ASN A 111 3.04 7.25 12.81
CA ASN A 111 1.61 6.95 12.64
C ASN A 111 1.12 7.38 11.25
N LYS A 112 1.53 8.56 10.78
CA LYS A 112 1.13 9.04 9.46
C LYS A 112 1.76 8.22 8.34
N PHE A 113 3.01 7.77 8.53
CA PHE A 113 3.67 6.85 7.63
C PHE A 113 2.92 5.52 7.51
N GLU A 114 2.52 4.93 8.65
CA GLU A 114 1.80 3.64 8.67
C GLU A 114 0.42 3.72 8.00
N GLU A 115 -0.27 4.87 8.09
CA GLU A 115 -1.53 5.12 7.37
C GLU A 115 -1.35 5.11 5.85
N ILE A 116 -0.21 5.57 5.35
CA ILE A 116 0.04 5.79 3.91
C ILE A 116 0.70 4.58 3.27
N CYS A 117 1.73 4.05 3.94
CA CYS A 117 2.68 3.12 3.36
C CYS A 117 2.47 1.70 3.91
N CYS A 118 3.04 1.41 5.07
CA CYS A 118 3.00 0.11 5.73
C CYS A 118 3.42 0.24 7.20
N SER A 119 3.18 -0.81 7.98
CA SER A 119 3.65 -0.84 9.38
C SER A 119 5.16 -0.67 9.47
N THR A 120 5.62 0.08 10.47
CA THR A 120 7.04 0.21 10.82
C THR A 120 7.68 -1.14 11.17
N LYS A 121 6.87 -2.09 11.64
CA LYS A 121 7.30 -3.48 11.91
C LYS A 121 7.77 -4.23 10.66
N SER A 122 7.38 -3.79 9.46
CA SER A 122 7.74 -4.45 8.20
C SER A 122 9.22 -4.30 7.85
N PHE A 123 9.85 -3.17 8.22
CA PHE A 123 11.27 -2.90 7.94
C PHE A 123 12.15 -2.91 9.19
N GLU A 124 11.55 -2.97 10.40
CA GLU A 124 12.29 -2.99 11.66
C GLU A 124 13.41 -4.04 11.75
N PRO A 125 13.25 -5.27 11.23
CA PRO A 125 14.33 -6.26 11.23
C PRO A 125 15.56 -5.87 10.38
N VAL A 126 15.43 -4.89 9.49
CA VAL A 126 16.47 -4.51 8.52
C VAL A 126 17.02 -3.10 8.80
N LEU A 127 16.15 -2.15 9.10
CA LEU A 127 16.51 -0.73 9.33
C LEU A 127 16.41 -0.31 10.80
N GLY A 128 15.92 -1.18 11.68
CA GLY A 128 15.56 -0.81 13.06
C GLY A 128 14.32 0.08 13.09
N ASN A 129 14.19 0.89 14.14
CA ASN A 129 13.02 1.75 14.29
C ASN A 129 12.92 2.81 13.17
N TYR A 130 11.77 3.48 13.09
CA TYR A 130 11.52 4.49 12.06
C TYR A 130 12.55 5.64 12.06
N ASN A 131 13.07 6.05 13.22
CA ASN A 131 14.11 7.07 13.31
C ASN A 131 15.43 6.62 12.66
N ASN A 132 15.83 5.36 12.88
CA ASN A 132 17.00 4.78 12.21
C ASN A 132 16.79 4.74 10.70
N ALA A 133 15.59 4.38 10.24
CA ALA A 133 15.26 4.38 8.83
C ALA A 133 15.33 5.80 8.20
N LEU A 134 14.93 6.85 8.92
CA LEU A 134 15.08 8.25 8.49
C LEU A 134 16.56 8.66 8.39
N ARG A 135 17.42 8.20 9.31
CA ARG A 135 18.87 8.46 9.22
C ARG A 135 19.50 7.80 8.00
N GLU A 136 19.04 6.61 7.61
CA GLU A 136 19.53 5.87 6.44
C GLU A 136 19.22 6.58 5.11
N ILE A 137 18.17 7.40 5.06
CA ILE A 137 17.87 8.27 3.92
C ILE A 137 18.41 9.71 4.09
N GLY A 138 19.21 9.97 5.14
CA GLY A 138 19.92 11.24 5.35
C GLY A 138 19.13 12.32 6.10
N PHE A 139 18.02 11.99 6.77
CA PHE A 139 17.24 12.93 7.56
C PHE A 139 17.53 12.81 9.07
N GLU A 140 17.50 13.94 9.77
CA GLU A 140 17.50 13.98 11.24
C GLU A 140 16.07 13.78 11.77
N PRO A 141 15.82 12.78 12.63
CA PRO A 141 14.48 12.52 13.13
C PRO A 141 13.98 13.68 14.01
N PRO A 142 12.71 14.13 13.85
CA PRO A 142 12.19 15.33 14.51
C PRO A 142 12.16 15.26 16.05
N ASN A 143 12.17 14.07 16.64
CA ASN A 143 12.17 13.88 18.09
C ASN A 143 13.58 13.93 18.74
N GLU A 144 14.62 14.19 17.96
CA GLU A 144 16.00 14.30 18.43
C GLU A 144 16.67 15.64 18.06
N SER A 145 15.89 16.67 17.72
CA SER A 145 16.43 18.03 17.78
C SER A 145 16.89 18.28 19.22
N PRO A 146 18.18 18.58 19.47
CA PRO A 146 18.63 18.89 20.82
C PRO A 146 17.76 20.04 21.33
N ALA A 147 17.23 19.88 22.54
CA ALA A 147 16.59 20.97 23.26
C ALA A 147 17.45 22.22 23.07
N ILE A 148 16.84 23.29 22.57
CA ILE A 148 17.48 24.58 22.42
C ILE A 148 18.01 24.92 23.81
N VAL A 149 19.31 24.69 24.05
CA VAL A 149 19.98 25.13 25.25
C VAL A 149 20.02 26.64 25.12
N GLU A 150 19.14 27.33 25.85
CA GLU A 150 19.28 28.77 26.06
C GLU A 150 20.69 29.01 26.57
N VAL A 151 21.54 29.54 25.68
CA VAL A 151 22.89 29.96 26.03
C VAL A 151 22.72 31.11 27.00
N GLY A 152 23.05 30.83 28.26
CA GLY A 152 22.93 31.79 29.36
C GLY A 152 23.60 33.11 29.02
N THR A 153 22.82 34.18 29.04
CA THR A 153 23.35 35.53 29.11
C THR A 153 23.94 35.73 30.50
N LYS A 154 25.27 35.62 30.59
CA LYS A 154 26.05 36.26 31.66
C LYS A 154 25.82 37.76 31.57
N ASN A 155 25.29 38.36 32.63
CA ASN A 155 25.47 39.79 32.88
C ASN A 155 26.35 39.93 34.12
N TYR A 156 27.46 40.65 33.92
CA TYR A 156 28.40 41.11 34.93
C TYR A 156 27.79 42.21 35.80
#